data_AF-A0A0C2I5T9-F1
#
_entry.id   AF-A0A0C2I5T9-F1
#
_cell.length_a   1.000
_cell.length_b   1.000
_cell.length_c   1.000
_cell.angle_alpha   90.00
_cell.angle_beta   90.00
_cell.angle_gamma   90.00
#
_symmetry.space_group_name_H-M   'P 1'
#
loop_
_entity.id
_entity.type
_entity.pdbx_description
1 polymer ?
#
loop_
_entity_poly.entity_id
_entity_poly.type
_entity_poly.pdbx_seq_one_letter_code
_entity_poly.pdbx_strand_id
1 'polypeptide(L)'
;MSESWWLNPCKAIDLQAQDAAFERQQQLTKPTGSLGQLEQVAVQLAGLQGRLKPRVDTLWIAIFAGDHGVVAEGVSAYPQEVTGQMLANFVGGGAAISVLARQLGAQLDVNDLGTVTPMLNLPGVRHLQIGAGTANFTQAPAMTEAQGRLALEAGRDSVRRAVAVGSELFVGGEMGIGNTASASAVACALLKCPAALLAGPGTGLDPAGVSHKAQVIERALALHAEHTDDPLQALFRLGGFEIAALAGAYLACAQEGVAALVDGFICSVAAMVAVRLNPECRQWLIFAHRGAERGHRHVLESLLAEPLLDLGLRLGEGSGAALAVPLLRLACDLHGQMATFAEAAVADRPA
;
A
#
# COMPACT_ATOMS: atom_id res chain seq x y z
N MET A 1 14.96 -20.87 -3.16
CA MET A 1 14.48 -19.80 -2.26
C MET A 1 13.73 -20.47 -1.13
N SER A 2 13.94 -20.05 0.14
CA SER A 2 13.21 -20.61 1.29
C SER A 2 11.70 -20.58 1.02
N GLU A 3 10.98 -21.62 1.44
CA GLU A 3 9.53 -21.73 1.23
C GLU A 3 8.72 -20.65 1.96
N SER A 4 9.36 -19.78 2.76
CA SER A 4 8.71 -18.78 3.59
C SER A 4 9.54 -17.48 3.69
N TRP A 5 10.04 -16.96 2.57
CA TRP A 5 10.89 -15.76 2.56
C TRP A 5 10.23 -14.53 3.21
N TRP A 6 8.89 -14.46 3.24
CA TRP A 6 8.14 -13.41 3.93
C TRP A 6 8.37 -13.38 5.46
N LEU A 7 8.87 -14.46 6.04
CA LEU A 7 9.26 -14.54 7.46
C LEU A 7 10.74 -14.17 7.69
N ASN A 8 11.51 -13.92 6.64
CA ASN A 8 12.89 -13.49 6.82
C ASN A 8 12.90 -12.15 7.60
N PRO A 9 13.90 -11.93 8.48
CA PRO A 9 13.99 -10.71 9.28
C PRO A 9 13.94 -9.46 8.42
N CYS A 10 13.25 -8.43 8.90
CA CYS A 10 13.33 -7.12 8.27
C CYS A 10 14.69 -6.50 8.55
N LYS A 11 15.11 -5.54 7.73
CA LYS A 11 16.32 -4.77 8.00
C LYS A 11 16.08 -3.89 9.24
N ALA A 12 17.06 -3.85 10.15
CA ALA A 12 17.03 -2.93 11.27
C ALA A 12 17.13 -1.49 10.77
N ILE A 13 16.32 -0.60 11.34
CA ILE A 13 16.43 0.84 11.09
C ILE A 13 17.67 1.41 11.78
N ASP A 14 18.23 2.50 11.25
CA ASP A 14 19.37 3.17 11.84
C ASP A 14 18.91 4.12 12.96
N LEU A 15 18.94 3.63 14.19
CA LEU A 15 18.57 4.42 15.37
C LEU A 15 19.51 5.60 15.60
N GLN A 16 20.79 5.50 15.23
CA GLN A 16 21.73 6.61 15.39
C GLN A 16 21.39 7.75 14.42
N ALA A 17 21.07 7.43 13.17
CA ALA A 17 20.61 8.42 12.19
C ALA A 17 19.27 9.03 12.60
N GLN A 18 18.36 8.23 13.16
CA GLN A 18 17.07 8.70 13.67
C GLN A 18 17.26 9.68 14.84
N ASP A 19 18.04 9.31 15.85
CA ASP A 19 18.31 10.14 17.03
C ASP A 19 19.03 11.45 16.63
N ALA A 20 20.04 11.36 15.77
CA ALA A 20 20.74 12.55 15.29
C ALA A 20 19.82 13.47 14.46
N ALA A 21 18.89 12.90 13.68
CA ALA A 21 17.88 13.70 12.97
C ALA A 21 16.89 14.36 13.93
N PHE A 22 16.49 13.66 14.99
CA PHE A 22 15.66 14.24 16.03
C PHE A 22 16.38 15.42 16.72
N GLU A 23 17.63 15.24 17.13
CA GLU A 23 18.44 16.31 17.72
C GLU A 23 18.57 17.51 16.78
N ARG A 24 18.79 17.27 15.48
CA ARG A 24 18.83 18.34 14.48
C ARG A 24 17.51 19.10 14.40
N GLN A 25 16.36 18.41 14.39
CA GLN A 25 15.04 19.06 14.34
C GLN A 25 14.82 20.06 15.48
N GLN A 26 15.39 19.77 16.66
CA GLN A 26 15.30 20.64 17.83
C GLN A 26 16.13 21.93 17.69
N GLN A 27 17.12 21.96 16.79
CA GLN A 27 18.03 23.09 16.60
C GLN A 27 17.63 24.01 15.43
N LEU A 28 16.74 23.57 14.55
CA LEU A 28 16.30 24.36 13.39
C LEU A 28 15.62 25.66 13.84
N THR A 29 15.81 26.75 13.09
CA THR A 29 15.29 28.09 13.40
C THR A 29 13.76 28.17 13.27
N LYS A 30 13.08 27.49 14.18
CA LYS A 30 11.62 27.39 14.33
C LYS A 30 11.28 27.06 15.79
N PRO A 31 10.08 27.41 16.29
CA PRO A 31 9.62 26.86 17.56
C PRO A 31 9.55 25.33 17.51
N THR A 32 9.99 24.66 18.58
CA THR A 32 9.96 23.19 18.68
C THR A 32 8.58 22.63 18.33
N GLY A 33 8.53 21.68 17.39
CA GLY A 33 7.30 21.03 16.95
C GLY A 33 6.38 21.87 16.05
N SER A 34 6.75 23.09 15.64
CA SER A 34 5.86 23.96 14.87
C SER A 34 5.55 23.46 13.45
N LEU A 35 6.33 22.54 12.89
CA LEU A 35 6.04 21.88 11.61
C LEU A 35 5.31 20.54 11.78
N GLY A 36 4.97 20.16 13.02
CA GLY A 36 4.11 19.01 13.33
C GLY A 36 4.62 17.70 12.73
N GLN A 37 3.74 17.00 12.00
CA GLN A 37 4.01 15.69 11.41
C GLN A 37 5.17 15.71 10.40
N LEU A 38 5.49 16.86 9.78
CA LEU A 38 6.62 16.97 8.86
C LEU A 38 7.96 16.77 9.57
N GLU A 39 8.06 17.15 10.84
CA GLU A 39 9.28 16.90 11.63
C GLU A 39 9.45 15.40 11.86
N GLN A 40 8.36 14.74 12.25
CA GLN A 40 8.35 13.31 12.58
C GLN A 40 8.67 12.45 11.35
N VAL A 41 8.08 12.75 10.20
CA VAL A 41 8.31 11.95 8.98
C VAL A 41 9.73 12.14 8.44
N ALA A 42 10.33 13.32 8.58
CA ALA A 42 11.74 13.54 8.25
C ALA A 42 12.66 12.71 9.17
N VAL A 43 12.40 12.71 10.48
CA VAL A 43 13.16 11.88 11.45
C VAL A 43 12.99 10.39 11.15
N GLN A 44 11.77 9.94 10.84
CA GLN A 44 11.51 8.55 10.46
C GLN A 44 12.31 8.17 9.21
N LEU A 45 12.23 8.97 8.14
CA LEU A 45 12.97 8.72 6.90
C LEU A 45 14.49 8.73 7.11
N ALA A 46 15.02 9.56 8.02
CA ALA A 46 16.44 9.57 8.36
C ALA A 46 16.90 8.21 8.91
N GLY A 47 16.12 7.62 9.83
CA GLY A 47 16.38 6.29 10.37
C GLY A 47 16.21 5.17 9.35
N LEU A 48 15.17 5.25 8.49
CA LEU A 48 14.93 4.25 7.44
C LEU A 48 16.03 4.25 6.37
N GLN A 49 16.60 5.42 6.07
CA GLN A 49 17.60 5.57 5.02
C GLN A 49 19.04 5.58 5.56
N GLY A 50 19.24 5.52 6.88
CA GLY A 50 20.58 5.54 7.50
C GLY A 50 21.35 6.83 7.25
N ARG A 51 20.66 7.98 7.24
CA ARG A 51 21.28 9.28 6.96
C ARG A 51 20.62 10.43 7.71
N LEU A 52 21.44 11.35 8.21
CA LEU A 52 20.98 12.53 8.95
C LEU A 52 20.02 13.41 8.15
N LYS A 53 20.24 13.56 6.84
CA LYS A 53 19.42 14.37 5.92
C LYS A 53 18.80 13.45 4.87
N PRO A 54 17.59 12.92 5.12
CA PRO A 54 16.90 12.05 4.17
C PRO A 54 16.52 12.80 2.89
N ARG A 55 16.21 12.06 1.83
CA ARG A 55 15.68 12.58 0.56
C ARG A 55 14.77 11.54 -0.11
N VAL A 56 13.97 11.98 -1.08
CA VAL A 56 12.95 11.17 -1.75
C VAL A 56 12.97 11.51 -3.24
N ASP A 57 14.13 11.35 -3.87
CA ASP A 57 14.35 11.79 -5.25
C ASP A 57 14.03 10.67 -6.23
N THR A 58 14.52 9.45 -5.95
CA THR A 58 14.31 8.28 -6.80
C THR A 58 13.11 7.48 -6.30
N LEU A 59 12.10 7.35 -7.16
CA LEU A 59 10.79 6.80 -6.82
C LEU A 59 10.44 5.63 -7.72
N TRP A 60 9.92 4.57 -7.09
CA TRP A 60 9.33 3.44 -7.79
C TRP A 60 7.86 3.33 -7.45
N ILE A 61 6.99 3.43 -8.45
CA ILE A 61 5.54 3.27 -8.30
C ILE A 61 5.16 1.95 -8.97
N ALA A 62 4.67 0.99 -8.18
CA ALA A 62 4.24 -0.31 -8.69
C ALA A 62 2.72 -0.43 -8.63
N ILE A 63 2.09 -0.73 -9.76
CA ILE A 63 0.67 -1.04 -9.86
C ILE A 63 0.52 -2.54 -10.09
N PHE A 64 -0.23 -3.19 -9.21
CA PHE A 64 -0.58 -4.59 -9.35
C PHE A 64 -2.05 -4.72 -9.73
N ALA A 65 -2.34 -5.41 -10.81
CA ALA A 65 -3.70 -5.61 -11.30
C ALA A 65 -4.15 -7.06 -11.21
N GLY A 66 -5.39 -7.27 -10.77
CA GLY A 66 -6.02 -8.59 -10.67
C GLY A 66 -7.54 -8.48 -10.59
N ASP A 67 -8.24 -9.32 -11.34
CA ASP A 67 -9.71 -9.42 -11.29
C ASP A 67 -10.18 -10.40 -10.21
N HIS A 68 -11.44 -10.22 -9.78
CA HIS A 68 -11.99 -10.98 -8.66
C HIS A 68 -13.25 -11.78 -9.00
N GLY A 69 -13.26 -13.07 -8.68
CA GLY A 69 -14.41 -13.94 -8.93
C GLY A 69 -15.66 -13.58 -8.14
N VAL A 70 -15.52 -12.90 -6.99
CA VAL A 70 -16.67 -12.41 -6.18
C VAL A 70 -17.55 -11.42 -6.94
N VAL A 71 -17.08 -10.84 -8.05
CA VAL A 71 -17.91 -9.96 -8.90
C VAL A 71 -19.18 -10.67 -9.40
N ALA A 72 -19.16 -11.99 -9.55
CA ALA A 72 -20.34 -12.80 -9.86
C ALA A 72 -21.49 -12.64 -8.86
N GLU A 73 -21.21 -12.16 -7.64
CA GLU A 73 -22.19 -11.87 -6.60
C GLU A 73 -22.79 -10.47 -6.70
N GLY A 74 -22.41 -9.64 -7.69
CA GLY A 74 -22.96 -8.28 -7.84
C GLY A 74 -22.41 -7.26 -6.82
N VAL A 75 -21.13 -7.38 -6.45
CA VAL A 75 -20.46 -6.49 -5.46
C VAL A 75 -19.74 -5.29 -6.09
N SER A 76 -19.88 -5.07 -7.39
CA SER A 76 -19.27 -3.96 -8.14
C SER A 76 -20.28 -3.32 -9.07
N ALA A 77 -20.16 -2.00 -9.27
CA ALA A 77 -20.96 -1.26 -10.24
C ALA A 77 -20.38 -1.31 -11.67
N TYR A 78 -19.09 -1.65 -11.80
CA TYR A 78 -18.38 -1.71 -13.07
C TYR A 78 -18.14 -3.14 -13.53
N PRO A 79 -18.11 -3.38 -14.86
CA PRO A 79 -17.82 -4.69 -15.43
C PRO A 79 -16.31 -5.01 -15.34
N GLN A 80 -15.94 -6.29 -15.30
CA GLN A 80 -14.57 -6.72 -15.00
C GLN A 80 -13.54 -6.34 -16.07
N GLU A 81 -13.98 -6.15 -17.32
CA GLU A 81 -13.12 -5.73 -18.42
C GLU A 81 -12.44 -4.37 -18.18
N VAL A 82 -13.00 -3.55 -17.27
CA VAL A 82 -12.41 -2.26 -16.86
C VAL A 82 -11.00 -2.44 -16.29
N THR A 83 -10.70 -3.55 -15.61
CA THR A 83 -9.33 -3.83 -15.11
C THR A 83 -8.31 -3.83 -16.25
N GLY A 84 -8.57 -4.58 -17.33
CA GLY A 84 -7.70 -4.62 -18.51
C GLY A 84 -7.66 -3.29 -19.29
N GLN A 85 -8.78 -2.56 -19.34
CA GLN A 85 -8.82 -1.24 -19.97
C GLN A 85 -7.98 -0.20 -19.20
N MET A 86 -7.99 -0.27 -17.87
CA MET A 86 -7.17 0.62 -17.04
C MET A 86 -5.68 0.31 -17.15
N LEU A 87 -5.29 -0.96 -17.35
CA LEU A 87 -3.90 -1.31 -17.69
C LEU A 87 -3.42 -0.57 -18.94
N ALA A 88 -4.24 -0.54 -19.99
CA ALA A 88 -3.93 0.23 -21.20
C ALA A 88 -3.85 1.74 -20.92
N ASN A 89 -4.73 2.25 -20.05
CA ASN A 89 -4.70 3.66 -19.66
C ASN A 89 -3.46 4.04 -18.82
N PHE A 90 -2.97 3.12 -17.98
CA PHE A 90 -1.74 3.32 -17.19
C PHE A 90 -0.54 3.50 -18.11
N VAL A 91 -0.31 2.55 -19.03
CA VAL A 91 0.84 2.61 -19.97
C VAL A 91 0.65 3.66 -21.07
N GLY A 92 -0.59 3.99 -21.42
CA GLY A 92 -0.92 5.11 -22.31
C GLY A 92 -0.74 6.49 -21.69
N GLY A 93 -0.48 6.57 -20.37
CA GLY A 93 -0.18 7.82 -19.69
C GLY A 93 -1.39 8.67 -19.28
N GLY A 94 -2.61 8.16 -19.46
CA GLY A 94 -3.87 8.88 -19.25
C GLY A 94 -4.49 8.72 -17.86
N ALA A 95 -4.08 7.70 -17.09
CA ALA A 95 -4.55 7.50 -15.73
C ALA A 95 -3.95 8.54 -14.75
N ALA A 96 -4.64 8.75 -13.62
CA ALA A 96 -4.20 9.71 -12.61
C ALA A 96 -2.79 9.39 -12.10
N ILE A 97 -2.53 8.12 -11.78
CA ILE A 97 -1.19 7.71 -11.34
C ILE A 97 -0.12 7.89 -12.42
N SER A 98 -0.46 7.72 -13.70
CA SER A 98 0.50 7.93 -14.80
C SER A 98 0.89 9.41 -14.95
N VAL A 99 -0.07 10.32 -14.75
CA VAL A 99 0.20 11.76 -14.71
C VAL A 99 1.08 12.09 -13.52
N LEU A 100 0.73 11.60 -12.33
CA LEU A 100 1.49 11.85 -11.10
C LEU A 100 2.91 11.27 -11.17
N ALA A 101 3.09 10.04 -11.66
CA ALA A 101 4.39 9.41 -11.85
C ALA A 101 5.30 10.27 -12.72
N ARG A 102 4.79 10.77 -13.86
CA ARG A 102 5.53 11.67 -14.74
C ARG A 102 5.90 12.99 -14.06
N GLN A 103 4.98 13.61 -13.32
CA GLN A 103 5.26 14.86 -12.59
C GLN A 103 6.29 14.67 -11.48
N LEU A 104 6.33 13.49 -10.87
CA LEU A 104 7.27 13.16 -9.81
C LEU A 104 8.63 12.68 -10.32
N GLY A 105 8.76 12.42 -11.63
CA GLY A 105 9.93 11.76 -12.22
C GLY A 105 10.07 10.30 -11.77
N ALA A 106 8.97 9.66 -11.38
CA ALA A 106 8.96 8.30 -10.86
C ALA A 106 8.93 7.25 -11.97
N GLN A 107 9.56 6.10 -11.71
CA GLN A 107 9.40 4.92 -12.56
C GLN A 107 8.07 4.26 -12.27
N LEU A 108 7.23 4.10 -13.31
CA LEU A 108 5.95 3.40 -13.22
C LEU A 108 6.11 1.94 -13.68
N ASP A 109 5.86 1.00 -12.77
CA ASP A 109 5.91 -0.44 -12.98
C ASP A 109 4.50 -1.03 -12.95
N VAL A 110 3.97 -1.41 -14.12
CA VAL A 110 2.62 -1.95 -14.24
C VAL A 110 2.67 -3.46 -14.38
N ASN A 111 2.01 -4.18 -13.47
CA ASN A 111 2.03 -5.64 -13.36
C ASN A 111 0.61 -6.20 -13.47
N ASP A 112 0.34 -6.99 -14.51
CA ASP A 112 -0.88 -7.78 -14.66
C ASP A 112 -0.66 -9.16 -14.05
N LEU A 113 -1.30 -9.40 -12.91
CA LEU A 113 -1.22 -10.66 -12.19
C LEU A 113 -2.34 -11.63 -12.59
N GLY A 114 -3.41 -11.14 -13.23
CA GLY A 114 -4.52 -11.97 -13.63
C GLY A 114 -5.78 -11.18 -13.93
N THR A 115 -5.86 -10.62 -15.13
CA THR A 115 -7.11 -10.06 -15.66
C THR A 115 -8.00 -11.13 -16.32
N VAL A 116 -9.31 -10.90 -16.35
CA VAL A 116 -10.26 -11.79 -17.05
C VAL A 116 -10.17 -11.67 -18.58
N THR A 117 -9.54 -10.60 -19.09
CA THR A 117 -9.43 -10.32 -20.53
C THR A 117 -8.52 -11.34 -21.21
N PRO A 118 -9.04 -12.22 -22.07
CA PRO A 118 -8.24 -13.24 -22.71
C PRO A 118 -7.16 -12.64 -23.61
N MET A 119 -5.94 -13.18 -23.53
CA MET A 119 -4.81 -12.80 -24.39
C MET A 119 -4.44 -11.30 -24.35
N LEU A 120 -4.73 -10.61 -23.25
CA LEU A 120 -4.24 -9.24 -23.05
C LEU A 120 -2.71 -9.23 -23.13
N ASN A 121 -2.18 -8.39 -24.02
CA ASN A 121 -0.75 -8.20 -24.21
C ASN A 121 -0.49 -6.73 -24.52
N LEU A 122 -0.01 -5.99 -23.51
CA LEU A 122 0.22 -4.56 -23.58
C LEU A 122 1.72 -4.27 -23.40
N PRO A 123 2.39 -3.65 -24.39
CA PRO A 123 3.75 -3.16 -24.20
C PRO A 123 3.82 -2.23 -22.98
N GLY A 124 4.82 -2.44 -22.11
CA GLY A 124 4.97 -1.69 -20.86
C GLY A 124 4.25 -2.28 -19.66
N VAL A 125 3.47 -3.35 -19.84
CA VAL A 125 2.87 -4.14 -18.75
C VAL A 125 3.63 -5.47 -18.61
N ARG A 126 3.91 -5.88 -17.38
CA ARG A 126 4.42 -7.22 -17.07
C ARG A 126 3.25 -8.16 -16.82
N HIS A 127 3.02 -9.09 -17.74
CA HIS A 127 1.95 -10.08 -17.64
C HIS A 127 2.49 -11.35 -16.99
N LEU A 128 2.06 -11.63 -15.75
CA LEU A 128 2.37 -12.88 -15.03
C LEU A 128 1.26 -13.92 -15.16
N GLN A 129 0.02 -13.49 -15.39
CA GLN A 129 -1.14 -14.36 -15.68
C GLN A 129 -1.27 -15.55 -14.69
N ILE A 130 -1.30 -15.25 -13.39
CA ILE A 130 -1.46 -16.25 -12.31
C ILE A 130 -2.80 -17.00 -12.42
N GLY A 131 -3.81 -16.33 -12.98
CA GLY A 131 -5.12 -16.89 -13.34
C GLY A 131 -5.94 -15.84 -14.10
N ALA A 132 -7.10 -16.24 -14.62
CA ALA A 132 -8.07 -15.32 -15.22
C ALA A 132 -8.93 -14.65 -14.12
N GLY A 133 -8.27 -13.90 -13.24
CA GLY A 133 -8.82 -13.46 -11.96
C GLY A 133 -8.82 -14.54 -10.88
N THR A 134 -9.16 -14.14 -9.65
CA THR A 134 -9.35 -15.06 -8.53
C THR A 134 -10.67 -15.83 -8.63
N ALA A 135 -10.78 -16.95 -7.92
CA ALA A 135 -12.05 -17.66 -7.78
C ALA A 135 -13.05 -16.85 -6.92
N ASN A 136 -14.33 -17.19 -7.01
CA ASN A 136 -15.35 -16.61 -6.15
C ASN A 136 -15.21 -17.17 -4.72
N PHE A 137 -14.75 -16.32 -3.80
CA PHE A 137 -14.53 -16.70 -2.40
C PHE A 137 -15.80 -17.07 -1.62
N THR A 138 -17.00 -16.90 -2.19
CA THR A 138 -18.24 -17.40 -1.59
C THR A 138 -18.43 -18.90 -1.82
N GLN A 139 -17.61 -19.52 -2.67
CA GLN A 139 -17.76 -20.91 -3.10
C GLN A 139 -16.51 -21.76 -2.82
N ALA A 140 -15.32 -21.17 -2.98
CA ALA A 140 -14.03 -21.82 -2.82
C ALA A 140 -12.95 -20.77 -2.51
N PRO A 141 -11.75 -21.14 -2.01
CA PRO A 141 -10.67 -20.17 -1.82
C PRO A 141 -10.41 -19.31 -3.07
N ALA A 142 -10.24 -17.98 -2.90
CA ALA A 142 -9.93 -17.06 -3.99
C ALA A 142 -8.69 -17.48 -4.80
N MET A 143 -7.70 -18.06 -4.13
CA MET A 143 -6.43 -18.48 -4.72
C MET A 143 -6.03 -19.86 -4.19
N THR A 144 -5.40 -20.67 -5.03
CA THR A 144 -4.61 -21.81 -4.53
C THR A 144 -3.35 -21.30 -3.83
N GLU A 145 -2.73 -22.13 -2.98
CA GLU A 145 -1.47 -21.78 -2.31
C GLU A 145 -0.35 -21.43 -3.32
N ALA A 146 -0.25 -22.18 -4.42
CA ALA A 146 0.73 -21.90 -5.47
C ALA A 146 0.50 -20.52 -6.11
N GLN A 147 -0.75 -20.17 -6.40
CA GLN A 147 -1.09 -18.87 -6.95
C GLN A 147 -0.82 -17.72 -5.96
N GLY A 148 -1.18 -17.91 -4.70
CA GLY A 148 -0.90 -16.93 -3.65
C GLY A 148 0.59 -16.69 -3.46
N ARG A 149 1.42 -17.75 -3.50
CA ARG A 149 2.89 -17.65 -3.44
C ARG A 149 3.47 -16.94 -4.67
N LEU A 150 2.97 -17.21 -5.86
CA LEU A 150 3.37 -16.49 -7.08
C LEU A 150 3.03 -14.99 -6.99
N ALA A 151 1.86 -14.66 -6.43
CA ALA A 151 1.45 -13.27 -6.25
C ALA A 151 2.35 -12.54 -5.25
N LEU A 152 2.68 -13.15 -4.10
CA LEU A 152 3.66 -12.60 -3.16
C LEU A 152 5.03 -12.36 -3.83
N GLU A 153 5.52 -13.33 -4.61
CA GLU A 153 6.81 -13.20 -5.31
C GLU A 153 6.77 -12.08 -6.36
N ALA A 154 5.64 -11.85 -7.04
CA ALA A 154 5.48 -10.74 -7.98
C ALA A 154 5.72 -9.37 -7.32
N GLY A 155 5.19 -9.19 -6.10
CA GLY A 155 5.43 -8.02 -5.28
C GLY A 155 6.92 -7.83 -4.94
N ARG A 156 7.54 -8.90 -4.44
CA ARG A 156 8.97 -8.94 -4.14
C ARG A 156 9.85 -8.63 -5.34
N ASP A 157 9.51 -9.17 -6.50
CA ASP A 157 10.24 -8.95 -7.74
C ASP A 157 10.16 -7.49 -8.20
N SER A 158 9.02 -6.80 -7.96
CA SER A 158 8.92 -5.35 -8.19
C SER A 158 9.88 -4.58 -7.29
N VAL A 159 9.96 -4.93 -6.00
CA VAL A 159 10.89 -4.30 -5.06
C VAL A 159 12.34 -4.56 -5.43
N ARG A 160 12.70 -5.78 -5.85
CA ARG A 160 14.07 -6.08 -6.33
C ARG A 160 14.47 -5.18 -7.51
N ARG A 161 13.54 -4.90 -8.43
CA ARG A 161 13.77 -3.95 -9.52
C ARG A 161 13.93 -2.51 -9.00
N ALA A 162 13.11 -2.10 -8.02
CA ALA A 162 13.23 -0.80 -7.37
C ALA A 162 14.59 -0.62 -6.68
N VAL A 163 15.08 -1.64 -5.97
CA VAL A 163 16.39 -1.66 -5.32
C VAL A 163 17.52 -1.58 -6.36
N ALA A 164 17.41 -2.33 -7.47
CA ALA A 164 18.42 -2.34 -8.52
C ALA A 164 18.64 -0.97 -9.17
N VAL A 165 17.63 -0.09 -9.15
CA VAL A 165 17.74 1.30 -9.64
C VAL A 165 17.99 2.32 -8.53
N GLY A 166 18.20 1.88 -7.28
CA GLY A 166 18.47 2.76 -6.15
C GLY A 166 17.27 3.57 -5.66
N SER A 167 16.07 3.02 -5.76
CA SER A 167 14.84 3.69 -5.30
C SER A 167 14.90 4.00 -3.81
N GLU A 168 14.55 5.24 -3.45
CA GLU A 168 14.56 5.74 -2.07
C GLU A 168 13.19 5.63 -1.39
N LEU A 169 12.14 5.48 -2.21
CA LEU A 169 10.77 5.25 -1.78
C LEU A 169 10.04 4.36 -2.78
N PHE A 170 9.35 3.34 -2.26
CA PHE A 170 8.44 2.50 -3.03
C PHE A 170 7.00 2.95 -2.78
N VAL A 171 6.20 3.06 -3.84
CA VAL A 171 4.76 3.34 -3.77
C VAL A 171 4.02 2.13 -4.31
N GLY A 172 3.18 1.51 -3.48
CA GLY A 172 2.30 0.44 -3.90
C GLY A 172 0.94 0.98 -4.32
N GLY A 173 0.45 0.51 -5.46
CA GLY A 173 -0.90 0.75 -5.94
C GLY A 173 -1.52 -0.53 -6.49
N GLU A 174 -2.83 -0.49 -6.67
CA GLU A 174 -3.62 -1.64 -7.11
C GLU A 174 -4.63 -1.23 -8.18
N MET A 175 -5.14 -2.22 -8.90
CA MET A 175 -6.28 -2.08 -9.80
C MET A 175 -7.03 -3.42 -9.88
N GLY A 176 -8.33 -3.43 -9.65
CA GLY A 176 -9.10 -4.67 -9.77
C GLY A 176 -10.57 -4.48 -9.52
N ILE A 177 -11.40 -4.90 -10.48
CA ILE A 177 -12.85 -4.89 -10.24
C ILE A 177 -13.20 -5.96 -9.20
N GLY A 178 -13.88 -5.53 -8.13
CA GLY A 178 -14.29 -6.37 -7.00
C GLY A 178 -13.34 -6.33 -5.78
N ASN A 179 -12.15 -5.75 -5.92
CA ASN A 179 -11.11 -5.81 -4.88
C ASN A 179 -11.47 -5.11 -3.56
N THR A 180 -12.38 -4.13 -3.55
CA THR A 180 -12.87 -3.52 -2.29
C THR A 180 -13.67 -4.52 -1.45
N ALA A 181 -14.36 -5.49 -2.08
CA ALA A 181 -15.03 -6.57 -1.37
C ALA A 181 -14.01 -7.55 -0.78
N SER A 182 -12.99 -7.93 -1.56
CA SER A 182 -11.90 -8.82 -1.13
C SER A 182 -11.07 -8.21 0.00
N ALA A 183 -10.68 -6.94 -0.12
CA ALA A 183 -9.99 -6.21 0.94
C ALA A 183 -10.83 -6.10 2.21
N SER A 184 -12.13 -5.84 2.08
CA SER A 184 -13.05 -5.83 3.24
C SER A 184 -13.14 -7.21 3.90
N ALA A 185 -13.23 -8.29 3.11
CA ALA A 185 -13.31 -9.65 3.62
C ALA A 185 -12.03 -10.06 4.36
N VAL A 186 -10.85 -9.80 3.79
CA VAL A 186 -9.55 -10.02 4.46
C VAL A 186 -9.48 -9.21 5.75
N ALA A 187 -9.88 -7.93 5.73
CA ALA A 187 -9.84 -7.10 6.92
C ALA A 187 -10.82 -7.57 8.00
N CYS A 188 -12.03 -7.99 7.66
CA CYS A 188 -12.97 -8.61 8.61
C CYS A 188 -12.38 -9.84 9.28
N ALA A 189 -11.75 -10.73 8.49
CA ALA A 189 -11.11 -11.94 8.98
C ALA A 189 -9.99 -11.65 9.99
N LEU A 190 -9.15 -10.64 9.74
CA LEU A 190 -7.99 -10.32 10.58
C LEU A 190 -8.32 -9.43 11.79
N LEU A 191 -9.34 -8.58 11.68
CA LEU A 191 -9.81 -7.71 12.76
C LEU A 191 -10.93 -8.36 13.59
N LYS A 192 -11.45 -9.52 13.15
CA LYS A 192 -12.57 -10.23 13.76
C LYS A 192 -13.77 -9.30 13.97
N CYS A 193 -14.11 -8.53 12.93
CA CYS A 193 -15.18 -7.55 12.97
C CYS A 193 -16.24 -7.78 11.88
N PRO A 194 -17.51 -7.37 12.10
CA PRO A 194 -18.58 -7.56 11.13
C PRO A 194 -18.33 -6.82 9.80
N ALA A 195 -18.77 -7.42 8.70
CA ALA A 195 -18.66 -6.85 7.35
C ALA A 195 -19.34 -5.49 7.22
N ALA A 196 -20.40 -5.23 7.99
CA ALA A 196 -21.10 -3.94 8.01
C ALA A 196 -20.23 -2.76 8.47
N LEU A 197 -19.11 -2.99 9.17
CA LEU A 197 -18.17 -1.94 9.57
C LEU A 197 -17.19 -1.59 8.46
N LEU A 198 -16.85 -2.56 7.59
CA LEU A 198 -15.78 -2.42 6.61
C LEU A 198 -16.30 -2.24 5.18
N ALA A 199 -17.41 -2.87 4.83
CA ALA A 199 -18.02 -2.77 3.52
C ALA A 199 -18.42 -1.33 3.22
N GLY A 200 -17.90 -0.81 2.10
CA GLY A 200 -18.16 0.53 1.60
C GLY A 200 -18.67 0.54 0.16
N PRO A 201 -19.01 1.74 -0.35
CA PRO A 201 -19.55 1.91 -1.68
C PRO A 201 -18.53 1.56 -2.77
N GLY A 202 -17.22 1.62 -2.48
CA GLY A 202 -16.16 1.40 -3.46
C GLY A 202 -16.36 2.28 -4.69
N THR A 203 -16.56 1.63 -5.84
CA THR A 203 -16.78 2.28 -7.14
C THR A 203 -18.16 2.95 -7.29
N GLY A 204 -18.95 3.10 -6.21
CA GLY A 204 -20.19 3.89 -6.21
C GLY A 204 -21.47 3.08 -6.03
N LEU A 205 -21.43 1.97 -5.30
CA LEU A 205 -22.65 1.26 -4.89
C LEU A 205 -23.56 2.16 -4.04
N ASP A 206 -24.87 1.95 -4.19
CA ASP A 206 -25.90 2.55 -3.34
C ASP A 206 -25.98 1.82 -1.97
N PRO A 207 -26.79 2.31 -1.01
CA PRO A 207 -26.92 1.68 0.30
C PRO A 207 -27.36 0.20 0.26
N ALA A 208 -28.20 -0.18 -0.71
CA ALA A 208 -28.64 -1.56 -0.89
C ALA A 208 -27.48 -2.45 -1.37
N GLY A 209 -26.70 -1.97 -2.34
CA GLY A 209 -25.49 -2.63 -2.84
C GLY A 209 -24.42 -2.78 -1.76
N VAL A 210 -24.24 -1.78 -0.89
CA VAL A 210 -23.33 -1.89 0.27
C VAL A 210 -23.79 -2.96 1.26
N SER A 211 -25.09 -2.99 1.57
CA SER A 211 -25.69 -4.01 2.46
C SER A 211 -25.53 -5.42 1.87
N HIS A 212 -25.82 -5.57 0.58
CA HIS A 212 -25.62 -6.83 -0.15
C HIS A 212 -24.16 -7.27 -0.15
N LYS A 213 -23.22 -6.37 -0.42
CA LYS A 213 -21.77 -6.64 -0.33
C LYS A 213 -21.39 -7.13 1.07
N ALA A 214 -21.90 -6.52 2.13
CA ALA A 214 -21.64 -6.98 3.50
C ALA A 214 -22.14 -8.41 3.71
N GLN A 215 -23.35 -8.75 3.26
CA GLN A 215 -23.90 -10.11 3.36
C GLN A 215 -23.06 -11.14 2.58
N VAL A 216 -22.61 -10.79 1.37
CA VAL A 216 -21.70 -11.62 0.57
C VAL A 216 -20.42 -11.93 1.34
N ILE A 217 -19.83 -10.92 1.97
CA ILE A 217 -18.62 -11.07 2.79
C ILE A 217 -18.88 -11.95 4.01
N GLU A 218 -19.99 -11.77 4.74
CA GLU A 218 -20.32 -12.60 5.91
C GLU A 218 -20.45 -14.09 5.54
N ARG A 219 -21.07 -14.40 4.39
CA ARG A 219 -21.16 -15.79 3.91
C ARG A 219 -19.77 -16.40 3.64
N ALA A 220 -18.89 -15.62 3.03
CA ALA A 220 -17.52 -16.05 2.74
C ALA A 220 -16.69 -16.25 4.02
N LEU A 221 -16.84 -15.36 5.00
CA LEU A 221 -16.21 -15.49 6.31
C LEU A 221 -16.67 -16.76 7.03
N ALA A 222 -17.97 -17.07 6.98
CA ALA A 222 -18.51 -18.30 7.56
C ALA A 222 -17.95 -19.55 6.87
N LEU A 223 -17.88 -19.56 5.53
CA LEU A 223 -17.32 -20.67 4.75
C LEU A 223 -15.84 -20.95 5.08
N HIS A 224 -15.08 -19.90 5.40
CA HIS A 224 -13.64 -19.99 5.61
C HIS A 224 -13.20 -19.88 7.07
N ALA A 225 -14.15 -19.89 8.01
CA ALA A 225 -13.91 -19.61 9.43
C ALA A 225 -12.72 -20.37 10.03
N GLU A 226 -12.62 -21.67 9.76
CA GLU A 226 -11.58 -22.57 10.30
C GLU A 226 -10.15 -22.24 9.85
N HIS A 227 -9.96 -21.37 8.86
CA HIS A 227 -8.65 -21.10 8.26
C HIS A 227 -8.21 -19.64 8.39
N THR A 228 -9.11 -18.74 8.82
CA THR A 228 -8.87 -17.28 8.76
C THR A 228 -8.11 -16.71 9.96
N ASP A 229 -7.63 -17.58 10.86
CA ASP A 229 -6.73 -17.19 11.95
C ASP A 229 -5.28 -17.03 11.47
N ASP A 230 -4.89 -17.75 10.41
CA ASP A 230 -3.62 -17.55 9.71
C ASP A 230 -3.77 -16.38 8.71
N PRO A 231 -2.98 -15.30 8.82
CA PRO A 231 -3.04 -14.16 7.92
C PRO A 231 -2.86 -14.51 6.44
N LEU A 232 -2.01 -15.50 6.15
CA LEU A 232 -1.75 -15.94 4.79
C LEU A 232 -2.94 -16.72 4.22
N GLN A 233 -3.54 -17.58 5.04
CA GLN A 233 -4.75 -18.30 4.64
C GLN A 233 -5.96 -17.37 4.48
N ALA A 234 -6.11 -16.36 5.35
CA ALA A 234 -7.13 -15.33 5.18
C ALA A 234 -6.95 -14.61 3.83
N LEU A 235 -5.73 -14.19 3.50
CA LEU A 235 -5.41 -13.57 2.21
C LEU A 235 -5.69 -14.52 1.03
N PHE A 236 -5.28 -15.78 1.11
CA PHE A 236 -5.44 -16.73 0.01
C PHE A 236 -6.89 -17.13 -0.24
N ARG A 237 -7.71 -17.13 0.82
CA ARG A 237 -9.11 -17.51 0.72
C ARG A 237 -10.03 -16.37 0.33
N LEU A 238 -9.74 -15.15 0.79
CA LEU A 238 -10.66 -14.00 0.68
C LEU A 238 -10.10 -12.83 -0.14
N GLY A 239 -8.81 -12.85 -0.50
CA GLY A 239 -8.11 -11.73 -1.10
C GLY A 239 -8.06 -11.73 -2.63
N GLY A 240 -7.08 -11.00 -3.15
CA GLY A 240 -6.77 -10.85 -4.58
C GLY A 240 -5.29 -11.09 -4.86
N PHE A 241 -4.95 -11.35 -6.13
CA PHE A 241 -3.54 -11.44 -6.55
C PHE A 241 -2.80 -10.13 -6.28
N GLU A 242 -3.42 -8.99 -6.53
CA GLU A 242 -2.87 -7.66 -6.30
C GLU A 242 -2.70 -7.33 -4.81
N ILE A 243 -3.62 -7.77 -3.95
CA ILE A 243 -3.50 -7.61 -2.50
C ILE A 243 -2.32 -8.45 -1.98
N ALA A 244 -2.18 -9.68 -2.48
CA ALA A 244 -1.07 -10.55 -2.14
C ALA A 244 0.27 -10.01 -2.64
N ALA A 245 0.32 -9.46 -3.86
CA ALA A 245 1.52 -8.81 -4.37
C ALA A 245 1.89 -7.55 -3.58
N LEU A 246 0.93 -6.71 -3.19
CA LEU A 246 1.20 -5.57 -2.31
C LEU A 246 1.77 -6.03 -0.96
N ALA A 247 1.21 -7.08 -0.35
CA ALA A 247 1.73 -7.63 0.90
C ALA A 247 3.18 -8.13 0.73
N GLY A 248 3.46 -8.85 -0.36
CA GLY A 248 4.81 -9.29 -0.71
C GLY A 248 5.77 -8.12 -0.96
N ALA A 249 5.31 -7.06 -1.63
CA ALA A 249 6.10 -5.86 -1.86
C ALA A 249 6.44 -5.14 -0.54
N TYR A 250 5.49 -5.01 0.38
CA TYR A 250 5.75 -4.38 1.68
C TYR A 250 6.75 -5.17 2.54
N LEU A 251 6.62 -6.49 2.58
CA LEU A 251 7.58 -7.37 3.23
C LEU A 251 8.97 -7.24 2.62
N ALA A 252 9.06 -7.27 1.29
CA ALA A 252 10.32 -7.12 0.58
C ALA A 252 10.95 -5.74 0.79
N CYS A 253 10.16 -4.67 0.81
CA CYS A 253 10.63 -3.32 1.13
C CYS A 253 11.31 -3.28 2.50
N ALA A 254 10.66 -3.87 3.51
CA ALA A 254 11.21 -3.94 4.85
C ALA A 254 12.50 -4.80 4.95
N GLN A 255 12.58 -5.88 4.17
CA GLN A 255 13.75 -6.77 4.13
C GLN A 255 14.95 -6.16 3.38
N GLU A 256 14.70 -5.41 2.31
CA GLU A 256 15.73 -4.77 1.50
C GLU A 256 16.14 -3.39 2.05
N GLY A 257 15.34 -2.83 2.96
CA GLY A 257 15.59 -1.54 3.57
C GLY A 257 15.17 -0.36 2.70
N VAL A 258 13.99 -0.46 2.09
CA VAL A 258 13.35 0.61 1.29
C VAL A 258 12.07 1.02 1.99
N ALA A 259 11.87 2.31 2.23
CA ALA A 259 10.62 2.81 2.79
C ALA A 259 9.48 2.61 1.77
N ALA A 260 8.31 2.16 2.24
CA ALA A 260 7.12 2.01 1.41
C ALA A 260 6.02 2.99 1.83
N LEU A 261 5.44 3.67 0.84
CA LEU A 261 4.28 4.54 1.02
C LEU A 261 3.01 3.77 0.67
N VAL A 262 2.16 3.60 1.68
CA VAL A 262 0.88 2.89 1.62
C VAL A 262 -0.20 3.89 1.21
N ASP A 263 -0.94 3.57 0.14
CA ASP A 263 -1.98 4.42 -0.45
C ASP A 263 -3.30 4.37 0.34
N GLY A 264 -4.37 3.86 -0.28
CA GLY A 264 -5.70 3.82 0.29
C GLY A 264 -6.04 2.49 0.97
N PHE A 265 -7.34 2.25 1.10
CA PHE A 265 -7.90 1.13 1.87
C PHE A 265 -7.29 -0.23 1.52
N ILE A 266 -7.22 -0.57 0.23
CA ILE A 266 -6.77 -1.90 -0.21
C ILE A 266 -5.28 -2.09 0.07
N CYS A 267 -4.47 -1.05 -0.19
CA CYS A 267 -3.05 -1.02 0.17
C CYS A 267 -2.85 -1.16 1.69
N SER A 268 -3.67 -0.49 2.50
CA SER A 268 -3.64 -0.63 3.96
C SER A 268 -4.02 -2.04 4.43
N VAL A 269 -4.93 -2.74 3.75
CA VAL A 269 -5.24 -4.14 4.05
C VAL A 269 -4.07 -5.06 3.70
N ALA A 270 -3.42 -4.85 2.56
CA ALA A 270 -2.21 -5.58 2.21
C ALA A 270 -1.06 -5.32 3.21
N ALA A 271 -0.90 -4.08 3.66
CA ALA A 271 0.03 -3.71 4.73
C ALA A 271 -0.30 -4.42 6.05
N MET A 272 -1.58 -4.51 6.42
CA MET A 272 -2.01 -5.26 7.60
C MET A 272 -1.66 -6.75 7.50
N VAL A 273 -1.84 -7.39 6.33
CA VAL A 273 -1.40 -8.77 6.11
C VAL A 273 0.12 -8.88 6.30
N ALA A 274 0.90 -8.01 5.67
CA ALA A 274 2.36 -7.99 5.79
C ALA A 274 2.82 -7.86 7.25
N VAL A 275 2.25 -6.91 8.01
CA VAL A 275 2.57 -6.70 9.43
C VAL A 275 2.16 -7.88 10.31
N ARG A 276 1.05 -8.55 10.01
CA ARG A 276 0.65 -9.76 10.75
C ARG A 276 1.57 -10.96 10.47
N LEU A 277 2.12 -11.06 9.26
CA LEU A 277 3.10 -12.08 8.91
C LEU A 277 4.48 -11.78 9.50
N ASN A 278 4.88 -10.50 9.50
CA ASN A 278 6.17 -10.04 10.00
C ASN A 278 6.03 -8.66 10.66
N PRO A 279 5.91 -8.60 12.00
CA PRO A 279 5.62 -7.35 12.72
C PRO A 279 6.64 -6.23 12.50
N GLU A 280 7.92 -6.57 12.26
CA GLU A 280 8.98 -5.58 12.01
C GLU A 280 8.75 -4.79 10.71
N CYS A 281 7.96 -5.34 9.78
CA CYS A 281 7.58 -4.67 8.53
C CYS A 281 6.93 -3.31 8.79
N ARG A 282 6.22 -3.14 9.93
CA ARG A 282 5.49 -1.91 10.23
C ARG A 282 6.39 -0.66 10.25
N GLN A 283 7.64 -0.78 10.67
CA GLN A 283 8.56 0.35 10.77
C GLN A 283 8.86 0.98 9.39
N TRP A 284 8.82 0.16 8.34
CA TRP A 284 9.14 0.52 6.96
C TRP A 284 7.93 1.10 6.19
N LEU A 285 6.77 1.20 6.83
CA LEU A 285 5.53 1.68 6.20
C LEU A 285 5.20 3.11 6.66
N ILE A 286 4.99 3.98 5.68
CA ILE A 286 4.47 5.33 5.83
C ILE A 286 3.08 5.35 5.17
N PHE A 287 2.10 6.03 5.78
CA PHE A 287 0.71 6.02 5.31
C PHE A 287 0.37 7.35 4.65
N ALA A 288 -0.08 7.29 3.40
CA ALA A 288 -0.25 8.48 2.58
C ALA A 288 -1.50 9.27 2.94
N HIS A 289 -2.66 8.62 2.94
CA HIS A 289 -3.92 9.33 3.11
C HIS A 289 -4.98 8.53 3.85
N ARG A 290 -5.86 9.26 4.53
CA ARG A 290 -7.13 8.72 5.00
C ARG A 290 -8.11 8.71 3.83
N GLY A 291 -8.45 7.50 3.40
CA GLY A 291 -9.44 7.28 2.34
C GLY A 291 -10.88 7.46 2.82
N ALA A 292 -11.79 7.75 1.90
CA ALA A 292 -13.22 7.93 2.20
C ALA A 292 -13.99 6.62 2.43
N GLU A 293 -13.36 5.46 2.19
CA GLU A 293 -13.95 4.15 2.50
C GLU A 293 -14.15 4.00 4.00
N ARG A 294 -15.38 3.61 4.39
CA ARG A 294 -15.80 3.49 5.79
C ARG A 294 -14.86 2.61 6.61
N GLY A 295 -14.45 1.48 6.03
CA GLY A 295 -13.58 0.52 6.70
C GLY A 295 -12.12 0.97 6.86
N HIS A 296 -11.70 2.01 6.16
CA HIS A 296 -10.27 2.38 6.13
C HIS A 296 -9.77 2.85 7.48
N ARG A 297 -10.60 3.58 8.25
CA ARG A 297 -10.22 4.03 9.59
C ARG A 297 -9.87 2.86 10.51
N HIS A 298 -10.67 1.80 10.52
CA HIS A 298 -10.44 0.63 11.37
C HIS A 298 -9.12 -0.09 11.02
N VAL A 299 -8.79 -0.17 9.73
CA VAL A 299 -7.52 -0.76 9.28
C VAL A 299 -6.34 0.11 9.72
N LEU A 300 -6.43 1.43 9.53
CA LEU A 300 -5.39 2.37 9.97
C LEU A 300 -5.17 2.32 11.49
N GLU A 301 -6.25 2.30 12.28
CA GLU A 301 -6.19 2.16 13.75
C GLU A 301 -5.48 0.87 14.16
N SER A 302 -5.78 -0.26 13.51
CA SER A 302 -5.14 -1.55 13.81
C SER A 302 -3.63 -1.56 13.50
N LEU A 303 -3.20 -0.69 12.59
CA LEU A 303 -1.80 -0.52 12.21
C LEU A 303 -1.12 0.60 13.00
N LEU A 304 -1.81 1.29 13.91
CA LEU A 304 -1.30 2.51 14.55
C LEU A 304 -0.78 3.51 13.50
N ALA A 305 -1.51 3.65 12.40
CA ALA A 305 -1.12 4.45 11.26
C ALA A 305 -1.58 5.90 11.42
N GLU A 306 -0.70 6.84 11.08
CA GLU A 306 -0.98 8.27 11.04
C GLU A 306 -0.84 8.75 9.59
N PRO A 307 -1.94 8.85 8.81
CA PRO A 307 -1.87 9.28 7.43
C PRO A 307 -1.44 10.73 7.29
N LEU A 308 -0.73 11.05 6.21
CA LEU A 308 -0.23 12.41 5.93
C LEU A 308 -1.32 13.36 5.38
N LEU A 309 -2.33 12.80 4.70
CA LEU A 309 -3.35 13.56 3.98
C LEU A 309 -4.77 13.11 4.38
N ASP A 310 -5.71 14.06 4.41
CA ASP A 310 -7.13 13.79 4.60
C ASP A 310 -7.95 14.59 3.58
N LEU A 311 -7.96 14.09 2.34
CA LEU A 311 -8.53 14.78 1.17
C LEU A 311 -9.81 14.11 0.64
N GLY A 312 -10.32 13.09 1.34
CA GLY A 312 -11.49 12.33 0.90
C GLY A 312 -11.25 11.49 -0.37
N LEU A 313 -9.99 11.11 -0.64
CA LEU A 313 -9.62 10.31 -1.81
C LEU A 313 -10.17 8.87 -1.70
N ARG A 314 -10.52 8.28 -2.84
CA ARG A 314 -11.02 6.91 -2.97
C ARG A 314 -10.81 6.31 -4.36
N LEU A 315 -9.85 6.84 -5.12
CA LEU A 315 -9.55 6.35 -6.47
C LEU A 315 -8.79 5.02 -6.41
N GLY A 316 -7.80 4.91 -5.51
CA GLY A 316 -6.86 3.80 -5.51
C GLY A 316 -5.67 4.09 -6.42
N GLU A 317 -5.12 3.05 -7.05
CA GLU A 317 -4.05 3.14 -8.06
C GLU A 317 -2.73 3.71 -7.52
N GLY A 318 -2.54 3.82 -6.20
CA GLY A 318 -1.36 4.50 -5.62
C GLY A 318 -1.43 6.03 -5.72
N SER A 319 -2.56 6.60 -6.13
CA SER A 319 -2.69 8.03 -6.43
C SER A 319 -2.59 8.93 -5.21
N GLY A 320 -3.14 8.52 -4.06
CA GLY A 320 -3.00 9.25 -2.79
C GLY A 320 -1.57 9.20 -2.24
N ALA A 321 -0.89 8.06 -2.39
CA ALA A 321 0.54 7.93 -2.10
C ALA A 321 1.37 8.86 -2.99
N ALA A 322 1.15 8.87 -4.30
CA ALA A 322 1.85 9.79 -5.18
C ALA A 322 1.59 11.27 -4.81
N LEU A 323 0.37 11.63 -4.39
CA LEU A 323 0.05 12.98 -3.90
C LEU A 323 0.77 13.37 -2.59
N ALA A 324 1.13 12.39 -1.75
CA ALA A 324 1.87 12.64 -0.51
C ALA A 324 3.39 12.79 -0.73
N VAL A 325 3.93 12.34 -1.88
CA VAL A 325 5.37 12.42 -2.16
C VAL A 325 5.93 13.85 -2.12
N PRO A 326 5.30 14.89 -2.71
CA PRO A 326 5.78 16.27 -2.58
C PRO A 326 5.88 16.73 -1.13
N LEU A 327 4.97 16.29 -0.26
CA LEU A 327 5.01 16.60 1.16
C LEU A 327 6.21 15.94 1.85
N LEU A 328 6.54 14.69 1.51
CA LEU A 328 7.73 14.00 1.99
C LEU A 328 9.03 14.69 1.55
N ARG A 329 9.10 15.13 0.28
CA ARG A 329 10.24 15.90 -0.25
C ARG A 329 10.41 17.21 0.52
N LEU A 330 9.32 17.96 0.73
CA LEU A 330 9.35 19.19 1.52
C LEU A 330 9.78 18.95 2.97
N ALA A 331 9.32 17.86 3.61
CA ALA A 331 9.76 17.49 4.95
C ALA A 331 11.28 17.24 5.01
N CYS A 332 11.82 16.52 4.01
CA CYS A 332 13.26 16.27 3.87
C CYS A 332 14.04 17.57 3.63
N ASP A 333 13.56 18.44 2.75
CA ASP A 333 14.21 19.72 2.41
C ASP A 333 14.21 20.68 3.59
N LEU A 334 13.07 20.85 4.29
CA LEU A 334 13.00 21.68 5.48
C LEU A 334 13.97 21.19 6.55
N HIS A 335 14.02 19.88 6.80
CA HIS A 335 14.98 19.28 7.73
C HIS A 335 16.44 19.48 7.32
N GLY A 336 16.74 19.26 6.03
CA GLY A 336 18.09 19.29 5.50
C GLY A 336 18.67 20.69 5.29
N GLN A 337 17.82 21.67 4.99
CA GLN A 337 18.20 22.98 4.46
C GLN A 337 17.85 24.17 5.35
N MET A 338 16.89 24.05 6.30
CA MET A 338 16.70 25.11 7.28
C MET A 338 17.97 25.29 8.11
N ALA A 339 18.30 26.57 8.36
CA ALA A 339 19.36 26.93 9.28
C ALA A 339 19.00 26.50 10.71
N THR A 340 20.02 26.24 11.50
CA THR A 340 19.91 26.17 12.96
C THR A 340 19.92 27.57 13.56
N PHE A 341 19.43 27.73 14.80
CA PHE A 341 19.55 29.01 15.54
C PHE A 341 20.99 29.53 15.57
N ALA A 342 21.97 28.62 15.74
CA ALA A 342 23.40 28.95 15.74
C ALA A 342 23.88 29.49 14.38
N GLU A 343 23.47 28.87 13.26
CA GLU A 343 23.82 29.32 11.91
C GLU A 343 23.14 30.64 11.54
N ALA A 344 21.90 30.85 11.99
CA ALA A 344 21.11 32.04 11.67
C ALA A 344 21.42 33.25 12.55
N ALA A 345 22.26 33.09 13.60
CA ALA A 345 22.50 34.10 14.63
C ALA A 345 21.20 34.66 15.27
N VAL A 346 20.17 33.81 15.35
CA VAL A 346 18.89 34.14 16.01
C VAL A 346 18.99 33.70 17.46
N ALA A 347 18.60 34.57 18.39
CA ALA A 347 18.59 34.23 19.81
C ALA A 347 17.65 33.05 20.07
N ASP A 348 18.20 32.00 20.68
CA ASP A 348 17.41 30.86 21.17
C ASP A 348 16.70 31.24 22.48
N ARG A 349 15.67 30.47 22.86
CA ARG A 349 15.02 30.66 24.17
C ARG A 349 16.03 30.39 25.30
N PRO A 350 16.02 31.19 26.39
CA PRO A 350 16.75 30.82 27.58
C PRO A 350 16.23 29.47 28.11
N ALA A 351 17.17 28.62 28.53
CA ALA A 351 16.94 27.26 29.04
C ALA A 351 15.96 27.22 30.23
#